data_AF-A0A1C6VF63-F1
#
_entry.id   AF-A0A1C6VF63-F1
#
_cell.length_a   1.000
_cell.length_b   1.000
_cell.length_c   1.000
_cell.angle_alpha   90.00
_cell.angle_beta   90.00
_cell.angle_gamma   90.00
#
_symmetry.space_group_name_H-M   'P 1'
#
loop_
_entity.id
_entity.type
_entity.pdbx_description
1 polymer ?
#
loop_
_entity_poly.entity_id
_entity_poly.type
_entity_poly.pdbx_seq_one_letter_code
_entity_poly.pdbx_strand_id
1 'polypeptide(L)'
;MARRKQRPEEPAEELSVHELIEGPTQDLTSARAALAARGAPEPPVEATQDLSALAGDRTQDLSALADDLTQDAPAGDRTRDLSGAAAAVAAGGAATLTAPERTGPEGRLRIDLPRLPAPGALYRRALLGALPGMGGRRRPDVPAVELGVTGVPVDPAHLADYDRVCGFRLADRLPATYLHVLGFPLSLRLMTAPEFPIPLTGVVHVANRITVHRPVEVGETVDFRTYAENLRPHERGRQLDVVLVGSVGGEEVWRGVSTYLGKERGAGGGPRPDRGDRPTPPAASAQWRVTPRVGTDYARVSGDHNPIHTSKLGARLFGFPRPIAHGMWSKARCLAALESRLPEAYTVEVAFKLPVPLPSTVAFSASGAGGGWDFALHDARQGRPHLVGTVR
;
A
#
# COMPACT_ATOMS: atom_id res chain seq x y z
N MET A 1 31.25 36.76 -41.06
CA MET A 1 30.44 36.37 -39.88
C MET A 1 29.55 35.19 -40.26
N ALA A 2 29.17 34.36 -39.28
CA ALA A 2 28.35 33.13 -39.36
C ALA A 2 29.12 31.80 -39.54
N ARG A 3 29.61 31.25 -38.40
CA ARG A 3 29.97 29.84 -38.24
C ARG A 3 28.68 29.01 -38.14
N ARG A 4 28.50 28.05 -39.05
CA ARG A 4 27.48 27.00 -39.00
C ARG A 4 27.92 25.97 -37.95
N LYS A 5 27.30 25.96 -36.76
CA LYS A 5 27.46 24.88 -35.78
C LYS A 5 26.45 23.77 -36.10
N GLN A 6 26.96 22.63 -36.53
CA GLN A 6 26.25 21.35 -36.51
C GLN A 6 25.99 20.95 -35.05
N ARG A 7 24.77 20.48 -34.78
CA ARG A 7 24.35 19.89 -33.50
C ARG A 7 24.57 18.37 -33.61
N PRO A 8 25.10 17.67 -32.60
CA PRO A 8 25.16 16.22 -32.63
C PRO A 8 23.76 15.64 -32.42
N GLU A 9 23.34 14.73 -33.28
CA GLU A 9 22.22 13.82 -33.02
C GLU A 9 22.72 12.72 -32.08
N GLU A 10 22.11 12.63 -30.89
CA GLU A 10 22.15 11.44 -30.05
C GLU A 10 21.00 10.52 -30.45
N PRO A 11 21.20 9.20 -30.60
CA PRO A 11 20.11 8.27 -30.84
C PRO A 11 19.33 8.07 -29.53
N ALA A 12 18.09 8.56 -29.49
CA ALA A 12 17.12 8.09 -28.53
C ALA A 12 16.73 6.66 -28.92
N GLU A 13 17.19 5.67 -28.15
CA GLU A 13 16.57 4.34 -28.19
C GLU A 13 15.18 4.46 -27.56
N GLU A 14 14.18 4.79 -28.39
CA GLU A 14 12.77 4.58 -28.09
C GLU A 14 12.53 3.07 -28.01
N LEU A 15 12.58 2.53 -26.78
CA LEU A 15 12.11 1.18 -26.49
C LEU A 15 10.63 1.09 -26.90
N SER A 16 10.34 0.20 -27.85
CA SER A 16 9.00 0.11 -28.40
C SER A 16 8.00 -0.41 -27.37
N VAL A 17 6.73 -0.01 -27.51
CA VAL A 17 5.61 -0.44 -26.65
C VAL A 17 5.52 -1.96 -26.51
N HIS A 18 6.05 -2.75 -27.46
CA HIS A 18 6.07 -4.21 -27.37
C HIS A 18 7.14 -4.77 -26.41
N GLU A 19 8.27 -4.11 -26.21
CA GLU A 19 9.29 -4.55 -25.24
C GLU A 19 8.87 -4.27 -23.78
N LEU A 20 7.93 -3.34 -23.56
CA LEU A 20 7.27 -3.11 -22.28
C LEU A 20 6.18 -4.15 -21.93
N ILE A 21 5.80 -5.02 -22.87
CA ILE A 21 4.65 -5.92 -22.77
C ILE A 21 5.04 -7.36 -22.43
N GLU A 22 6.22 -7.85 -22.83
CA GLU A 22 6.57 -9.28 -22.76
C GLU A 22 7.86 -9.60 -21.96
N GLY A 23 7.98 -9.09 -20.74
CA GLY A 23 9.00 -9.58 -19.80
C GLY A 23 8.59 -10.94 -19.19
N PRO A 24 9.49 -11.93 -19.06
CA PRO A 24 9.13 -13.27 -18.60
C PRO A 24 8.65 -13.23 -17.14
N THR A 25 7.36 -13.49 -16.92
CA THR A 25 6.80 -13.70 -15.58
C THR A 25 6.83 -15.20 -15.30
N GLN A 26 7.73 -15.65 -14.41
CA GLN A 26 7.81 -17.06 -14.03
C GLN A 26 6.51 -17.52 -13.35
N ASP A 27 6.01 -18.68 -13.78
CA ASP A 27 4.86 -19.38 -13.22
C ASP A 27 5.27 -20.09 -11.92
N LEU A 28 4.61 -19.77 -10.81
CA LEU A 28 4.88 -20.34 -9.48
C LEU A 28 4.20 -21.71 -9.25
N THR A 29 3.60 -22.29 -10.29
CA THR A 29 2.88 -23.57 -10.22
C THR A 29 3.80 -24.79 -9.98
N SER A 30 5.06 -24.72 -10.40
CA SER A 30 6.04 -25.81 -10.22
C SER A 30 6.53 -25.96 -8.77
N ALA A 31 6.83 -24.84 -8.09
CA ALA A 31 7.22 -24.84 -6.67
C ALA A 31 6.10 -25.36 -5.74
N ARG A 32 4.84 -25.21 -6.18
CA ARG A 32 3.64 -25.72 -5.49
C ARG A 32 3.50 -27.24 -5.47
N ALA A 33 3.88 -27.92 -6.55
CA ALA A 33 3.76 -29.38 -6.62
C ALA A 33 4.71 -30.08 -5.63
N ALA A 34 5.86 -29.46 -5.34
CA ALA A 34 6.85 -29.97 -4.39
C ALA A 34 6.38 -29.87 -2.92
N LEU A 35 5.59 -28.84 -2.57
CA LEU A 35 5.11 -28.61 -1.21
C LEU A 35 3.92 -29.52 -0.84
N ALA A 36 3.04 -29.84 -1.80
CA ALA A 36 1.90 -30.74 -1.58
C ALA A 36 2.32 -32.18 -1.25
N ALA A 37 3.54 -32.58 -1.65
CA ALA A 37 4.08 -33.91 -1.40
C ALA A 37 4.63 -34.11 0.02
N ARG A 38 4.75 -33.06 0.85
CA ARG A 38 5.59 -33.10 2.06
C ARG A 38 4.88 -33.08 3.42
N GLY A 39 3.54 -32.96 3.49
CA GLY A 39 2.77 -33.09 4.74
C GLY A 39 3.20 -32.13 5.87
N ALA A 40 2.49 -31.03 6.08
CA ALA A 40 2.88 -30.03 7.06
C ALA A 40 2.66 -30.49 8.53
N PRO A 41 3.62 -30.30 9.45
CA PRO A 41 3.40 -30.33 10.90
C PRO A 41 2.91 -28.97 11.42
N GLU A 42 2.10 -28.99 12.49
CA GLU A 42 1.61 -27.78 13.19
C GLU A 42 2.73 -27.03 13.93
N PRO A 43 2.81 -25.69 13.83
CA PRO A 43 3.78 -24.90 14.59
C PRO A 43 3.19 -24.38 15.93
N PRO A 44 4.04 -24.14 16.94
CA PRO A 44 3.63 -23.63 18.25
C PRO A 44 3.44 -22.10 18.26
N VAL A 45 2.65 -21.64 19.23
CA VAL A 45 2.15 -20.26 19.38
C VAL A 45 3.12 -19.43 20.25
N GLU A 46 3.65 -18.33 19.71
CA GLU A 46 4.32 -17.27 20.49
C GLU A 46 3.85 -15.86 20.08
N ALA A 47 3.92 -14.93 21.03
CA ALA A 47 3.06 -13.76 21.18
C ALA A 47 3.28 -12.64 20.13
N THR A 48 2.29 -12.50 19.23
CA THR A 48 2.07 -11.29 18.42
C THR A 48 1.36 -10.24 19.28
N GLN A 49 1.90 -9.02 19.35
CA GLN A 49 1.23 -7.92 20.07
C GLN A 49 -0.03 -7.50 19.32
N ASP A 50 -1.18 -7.65 19.99
CA ASP A 50 -2.49 -7.29 19.47
C ASP A 50 -2.66 -5.77 19.40
N LEU A 51 -2.69 -5.23 18.17
CA LEU A 51 -2.95 -3.81 17.91
C LEU A 51 -4.45 -3.42 18.09
N SER A 52 -5.32 -4.33 18.55
CA SER A 52 -6.70 -4.03 18.90
C SER A 52 -6.83 -2.99 20.02
N ALA A 53 -5.85 -2.90 20.93
CA ALA A 53 -5.88 -1.97 22.06
C ALA A 53 -5.82 -0.48 21.63
N LEU A 54 -5.18 -0.16 20.50
CA LEU A 54 -5.17 1.19 19.91
C LEU A 54 -6.45 1.50 19.11
N ALA A 55 -7.23 0.48 18.75
CA ALA A 55 -8.59 0.65 18.25
C ALA A 55 -9.62 0.80 19.40
N GLY A 56 -9.24 0.38 20.62
CA GLY A 56 -10.08 0.31 21.81
C GLY A 56 -10.44 1.66 22.45
N ASP A 57 -9.68 2.72 22.22
CA ASP A 57 -10.03 4.05 22.72
C ASP A 57 -10.62 4.95 21.61
N ARG A 58 -11.96 4.90 21.54
CA ARG A 58 -12.87 5.82 20.85
C ARG A 58 -12.49 6.22 19.42
N THR A 59 -12.45 5.24 18.52
CA THR A 59 -12.57 5.50 17.09
C THR A 59 -14.05 5.70 16.71
N GLN A 60 -14.52 6.95 16.68
CA GLN A 60 -15.82 7.26 16.08
C GLN A 60 -15.72 7.22 14.54
N ASP A 61 -16.23 6.16 13.91
CA ASP A 61 -16.36 6.04 12.46
C ASP A 61 -17.52 6.92 11.96
N LEU A 62 -17.19 7.92 11.14
CA LEU A 62 -18.14 8.91 10.59
C LEU A 62 -18.51 8.62 9.13
N SER A 63 -18.48 7.37 8.67
CA SER A 63 -18.77 7.01 7.28
C SER A 63 -20.26 6.99 6.87
N ALA A 64 -21.20 7.34 7.75
CA ALA A 64 -22.64 7.37 7.47
C ALA A 64 -23.15 8.61 6.69
N LEU A 65 -22.37 9.17 5.76
CA LEU A 65 -22.73 10.36 4.97
C LEU A 65 -22.84 10.10 3.45
N ALA A 66 -23.16 8.87 3.05
CA ALA A 66 -23.26 8.52 1.63
C ALA A 66 -24.51 7.71 1.25
N ASP A 67 -25.55 7.71 2.08
CA ASP A 67 -26.82 7.05 1.76
C ASP A 67 -27.96 8.08 1.77
N ASP A 68 -28.02 8.89 0.72
CA ASP A 68 -29.29 9.23 0.08
C ASP A 68 -28.97 9.83 -1.29
N LEU A 69 -29.44 9.19 -2.37
CA LEU A 69 -29.91 9.80 -3.62
C LEU A 69 -30.09 8.72 -4.70
N THR A 70 -31.37 8.55 -5.04
CA THR A 70 -31.98 8.15 -6.32
C THR A 70 -32.25 6.67 -6.61
N GLN A 71 -33.55 6.38 -6.56
CA GLN A 71 -34.30 5.30 -7.21
C GLN A 71 -34.58 5.60 -8.69
N ASP A 72 -35.04 4.55 -9.39
CA ASP A 72 -35.73 4.46 -10.70
C ASP A 72 -34.93 4.18 -12.01
N ALA A 73 -34.82 2.87 -12.30
CA ALA A 73 -35.31 2.07 -13.46
C ALA A 73 -34.97 2.44 -14.95
N PRO A 74 -35.15 1.54 -15.98
CA PRO A 74 -35.52 0.11 -16.01
C PRO A 74 -34.62 -0.81 -16.89
N ALA A 75 -35.08 -2.07 -17.04
CA ALA A 75 -34.45 -3.28 -17.59
C ALA A 75 -34.22 -3.37 -19.12
N GLY A 76 -33.38 -4.35 -19.52
CA GLY A 76 -33.24 -4.83 -20.89
C GLY A 76 -32.43 -6.14 -20.99
N ASP A 77 -33.13 -7.22 -21.33
CA ASP A 77 -32.67 -8.58 -21.57
C ASP A 77 -31.87 -8.72 -22.90
N ARG A 78 -30.84 -9.58 -22.91
CA ARG A 78 -30.65 -10.68 -23.90
C ARG A 78 -29.25 -11.28 -23.84
N THR A 79 -29.26 -12.59 -23.69
CA THR A 79 -28.19 -13.57 -23.90
C THR A 79 -27.57 -13.51 -25.30
N ARG A 80 -26.27 -13.83 -25.40
CA ARG A 80 -25.74 -14.69 -26.47
C ARG A 80 -24.38 -15.29 -26.09
N ASP A 81 -24.41 -16.61 -26.09
CA ASP A 81 -23.32 -17.57 -26.13
C ASP A 81 -22.48 -17.40 -27.40
N LEU A 82 -21.16 -17.46 -27.26
CA LEU A 82 -20.20 -17.77 -28.32
C LEU A 82 -19.02 -18.54 -27.72
N SER A 83 -19.22 -19.85 -27.57
CA SER A 83 -18.15 -20.84 -27.56
C SER A 83 -17.61 -21.06 -28.98
N GLY A 84 -16.28 -21.19 -29.13
CA GLY A 84 -15.68 -21.81 -30.32
C GLY A 84 -14.30 -21.31 -30.78
N ALA A 85 -13.31 -22.21 -30.66
CA ALA A 85 -12.00 -22.26 -31.35
C ALA A 85 -10.90 -21.28 -30.88
N ALA A 86 -9.62 -21.65 -30.72
CA ALA A 86 -8.90 -22.83 -31.17
C ALA A 86 -7.71 -23.16 -30.24
N ALA A 87 -7.38 -24.45 -30.18
CA ALA A 87 -6.18 -24.99 -29.58
C ALA A 87 -4.98 -24.92 -30.54
N ALA A 88 -3.79 -25.05 -29.94
CA ALA A 88 -2.49 -25.44 -30.49
C ALA A 88 -1.65 -24.35 -31.20
N VAL A 89 -0.61 -23.86 -30.50
CA VAL A 89 0.80 -24.11 -30.89
C VAL A 89 1.61 -24.27 -29.60
N ALA A 90 2.14 -25.48 -29.40
CA ALA A 90 3.18 -25.78 -28.42
C ALA A 90 4.53 -25.83 -29.15
N ALA A 91 5.56 -25.23 -28.57
CA ALA A 91 6.96 -25.69 -28.52
C ALA A 91 7.91 -24.50 -28.36
N GLY A 92 8.69 -24.46 -27.27
CA GLY A 92 9.72 -23.45 -27.08
C GLY A 92 10.35 -23.44 -25.69
N GLY A 93 11.14 -24.48 -25.39
CA GLY A 93 12.29 -24.48 -24.46
C GLY A 93 12.15 -23.82 -23.08
N ALA A 94 11.81 -24.59 -22.05
CA ALA A 94 12.00 -24.21 -20.66
C ALA A 94 13.50 -24.25 -20.29
N ALA A 95 14.10 -23.09 -20.06
CA ALA A 95 15.38 -22.99 -19.36
C ALA A 95 15.11 -22.98 -17.85
N THR A 96 15.34 -24.13 -17.21
CA THR A 96 15.25 -24.32 -15.76
C THR A 96 16.46 -23.64 -15.10
N LEU A 97 16.21 -22.57 -14.34
CA LEU A 97 17.16 -22.03 -13.37
C LEU A 97 16.55 -22.15 -11.98
N THR A 98 16.99 -23.18 -11.25
CA THR A 98 16.69 -23.44 -9.84
C THR A 98 17.39 -22.40 -8.96
N ALA A 99 16.63 -21.49 -8.37
CA ALA A 99 17.08 -20.71 -7.21
C ALA A 99 16.89 -21.54 -5.93
N PRO A 100 17.80 -21.45 -4.94
CA PRO A 100 17.73 -22.28 -3.74
C PRO A 100 16.56 -21.87 -2.83
N GLU A 101 15.63 -22.81 -2.61
CA GLU A 101 14.54 -22.67 -1.64
C GLU A 101 15.12 -22.58 -0.22
N ARG A 102 14.83 -21.50 0.49
CA ARG A 102 15.17 -21.33 1.91
C ARG A 102 13.89 -21.21 2.72
N THR A 103 13.78 -21.96 3.81
CA THR A 103 12.71 -21.78 4.80
C THR A 103 13.00 -20.50 5.60
N GLY A 104 12.09 -19.53 5.56
CA GLY A 104 12.16 -18.31 6.35
C GLY A 104 11.90 -18.56 7.84
N PRO A 105 12.11 -17.53 8.69
CA PRO A 105 12.11 -17.65 10.16
C PRO A 105 10.79 -18.15 10.78
N GLU A 106 9.68 -18.17 10.03
CA GLU A 106 8.35 -18.62 10.50
C GLU A 106 7.79 -19.81 9.69
N GLY A 107 8.64 -20.61 9.05
CA GLY A 107 8.19 -21.71 8.19
C GLY A 107 7.58 -21.26 6.85
N ARG A 108 7.75 -19.98 6.49
CA ARG A 108 7.35 -19.43 5.19
C ARG A 108 8.35 -19.84 4.12
N LEU A 109 7.86 -20.15 2.93
CA LEU A 109 8.71 -20.35 1.75
C LEU A 109 9.26 -19.00 1.27
N ARG A 110 10.59 -18.84 1.28
CA ARG A 110 11.26 -17.65 0.76
C ARG A 110 11.35 -17.71 -0.76
N ILE A 111 10.92 -16.63 -1.42
CA ILE A 111 11.09 -16.43 -2.87
C ILE A 111 11.84 -15.12 -3.08
N ASP A 112 13.11 -15.22 -3.46
CA ASP A 112 13.94 -14.06 -3.81
C ASP A 112 13.67 -13.66 -5.27
N LEU A 113 13.29 -12.39 -5.48
CA LEU A 113 13.13 -11.78 -6.78
C LEU A 113 14.44 -11.07 -7.18
N PRO A 114 14.82 -11.10 -8.47
CA PRO A 114 16.05 -10.48 -8.93
C PRO A 114 16.00 -8.94 -8.92
N ARG A 115 14.80 -8.36 -8.88
CA ARG A 115 14.56 -6.91 -8.84
C ARG A 115 13.17 -6.60 -8.31
N LEU A 116 12.95 -5.34 -7.91
CA LEU A 116 11.62 -4.88 -7.54
C LEU A 116 10.62 -5.05 -8.70
N PRO A 117 9.39 -5.51 -8.43
CA PRO A 117 8.33 -5.59 -9.43
C PRO A 117 8.00 -4.22 -10.04
N ALA A 118 7.66 -4.19 -11.32
CA ALA A 118 7.16 -2.97 -11.96
C ALA A 118 5.71 -2.66 -11.48
N PRO A 119 5.45 -1.54 -10.78
CA PRO A 119 4.15 -1.25 -10.17
C PRO A 119 2.99 -1.19 -11.18
N GLY A 120 3.24 -0.62 -12.37
CA GLY A 120 2.22 -0.45 -13.41
C GLY A 120 1.63 -1.77 -13.91
N ALA A 121 2.43 -2.84 -13.99
CA ALA A 121 1.93 -4.16 -14.38
C ALA A 121 1.03 -4.80 -13.29
N LEU A 122 1.33 -4.53 -12.01
CA LEU A 122 0.58 -5.07 -10.88
C LEU A 122 -0.79 -4.41 -10.71
N TYR A 123 -0.88 -3.08 -10.88
CA TYR A 123 -2.17 -2.39 -10.85
C TYR A 123 -3.09 -2.78 -12.01
N ARG A 124 -2.53 -3.04 -13.20
CA ARG A 124 -3.31 -3.61 -14.32
C ARG A 124 -3.88 -4.98 -13.96
N ARG A 125 -3.08 -5.87 -13.38
CA ARG A 125 -3.53 -7.20 -12.94
C ARG A 125 -4.59 -7.12 -11.85
N ALA A 126 -4.43 -6.20 -10.90
CA ALA A 126 -5.43 -5.94 -9.86
C ALA A 126 -6.77 -5.49 -10.44
N LEU A 127 -6.72 -4.57 -11.41
CA LEU A 127 -7.91 -4.06 -12.10
C LEU A 127 -8.60 -5.14 -12.94
N LEU A 128 -7.83 -5.97 -13.65
CA LEU A 128 -8.36 -7.13 -14.38
C LEU A 128 -8.99 -8.17 -13.45
N GLY A 129 -8.37 -8.44 -12.29
CA GLY A 129 -8.93 -9.33 -11.26
C GLY A 129 -10.19 -8.81 -10.58
N ALA A 130 -10.57 -7.54 -10.80
CA ALA A 130 -11.83 -6.96 -10.38
C ALA A 130 -13.01 -7.34 -11.30
N LEU A 131 -12.74 -7.88 -12.50
CA LEU A 131 -13.78 -8.27 -13.45
C LEU A 131 -14.51 -9.56 -13.00
N PRO A 132 -15.85 -9.63 -13.19
CA PRO A 132 -16.62 -10.84 -12.87
C PRO A 132 -16.04 -12.07 -13.56
N GLY A 133 -15.80 -13.16 -12.82
CA GLY A 133 -15.34 -14.44 -13.36
C GLY A 133 -13.82 -14.58 -13.57
N MET A 134 -13.02 -13.51 -13.42
CA MET A 134 -11.54 -13.56 -13.55
C MET A 134 -10.81 -13.63 -12.19
N GLY A 135 -11.54 -13.64 -11.09
CA GLY A 135 -10.97 -13.75 -9.75
C GLY A 135 -10.50 -15.18 -9.44
N GLY A 136 -9.22 -15.33 -9.06
CA GLY A 136 -8.68 -16.60 -8.59
C GLY A 136 -9.37 -17.11 -7.31
N ARG A 137 -9.25 -18.41 -7.06
CA ARG A 137 -9.82 -19.09 -5.89
C ARG A 137 -9.07 -18.66 -4.63
N ARG A 138 -9.67 -17.75 -3.86
CA ARG A 138 -9.10 -17.17 -2.63
C ARG A 138 -8.98 -18.23 -1.54
N ARG A 139 -7.90 -18.17 -0.76
CA ARG A 139 -7.70 -19.08 0.38
C ARG A 139 -8.26 -18.49 1.68
N PRO A 140 -8.65 -19.34 2.64
CA PRO A 140 -9.10 -18.89 3.96
C PRO A 140 -7.96 -18.31 4.79
N ASP A 141 -6.71 -18.69 4.50
CA ASP A 141 -5.51 -18.32 5.27
C ASP A 141 -4.58 -17.38 4.50
N VAL A 142 -3.66 -16.73 5.22
CA VAL A 142 -2.57 -15.97 4.61
C VAL A 142 -1.60 -16.89 3.86
N PRO A 143 -0.99 -16.44 2.74
CA PRO A 143 0.05 -17.22 2.08
C PRO A 143 1.26 -17.45 3.00
N ALA A 144 1.70 -18.71 3.12
CA ALA A 144 2.95 -19.09 3.79
C ALA A 144 4.17 -18.80 2.91
N VAL A 145 4.23 -17.59 2.34
CA VAL A 145 5.28 -17.14 1.42
C VAL A 145 5.86 -15.82 1.92
N GLU A 146 7.17 -15.68 1.82
CA GLU A 146 7.88 -14.41 1.98
C GLU A 146 8.55 -14.06 0.66
N LEU A 147 8.32 -12.85 0.16
CA LEU A 147 9.00 -12.33 -1.03
C LEU A 147 10.20 -11.50 -0.63
N GLY A 148 11.26 -11.59 -1.42
CA GLY A 148 12.54 -10.93 -1.19
C GLY A 148 13.04 -10.14 -2.39
N VAL A 149 13.81 -9.08 -2.13
CA VAL A 149 14.70 -8.45 -3.12
C VAL A 149 15.91 -7.89 -2.37
N THR A 150 17.10 -8.02 -2.96
CA THR A 150 18.34 -7.50 -2.37
C THR A 150 18.92 -6.36 -3.20
N GLY A 151 19.71 -5.50 -2.56
CA GLY A 151 20.51 -4.48 -3.21
C GLY A 151 19.68 -3.38 -3.88
N VAL A 152 18.55 -2.96 -3.30
CA VAL A 152 17.75 -1.87 -3.87
C VAL A 152 18.45 -0.53 -3.59
N PRO A 153 18.93 0.18 -4.63
CA PRO A 153 19.54 1.50 -4.43
C PRO A 153 18.46 2.56 -4.20
N VAL A 154 18.86 3.67 -3.57
CA VAL A 154 18.03 4.87 -3.51
C VAL A 154 18.39 5.79 -4.68
N ASP A 155 17.39 6.19 -5.46
CA ASP A 155 17.54 7.27 -6.44
C ASP A 155 17.34 8.63 -5.73
N PRO A 156 18.37 9.51 -5.66
CA PRO A 156 18.26 10.82 -5.02
C PRO A 156 17.24 11.74 -5.69
N ALA A 157 17.02 11.62 -7.00
CA ALA A 157 16.04 12.43 -7.71
C ALA A 157 14.61 12.02 -7.31
N HIS A 158 14.36 10.72 -7.23
CA HIS A 158 13.10 10.18 -6.76
C HIS A 158 12.82 10.53 -5.29
N LEU A 159 13.84 10.46 -4.42
CA LEU A 159 13.76 10.90 -3.02
C LEU A 159 13.38 12.39 -2.95
N ALA A 160 14.05 13.25 -3.73
CA ALA A 160 13.76 14.67 -3.72
C ALA A 160 12.33 15.00 -4.19
N ASP A 161 11.81 14.27 -5.17
CA ASP A 161 10.41 14.42 -5.61
C ASP A 161 9.41 13.95 -4.55
N TYR A 162 9.72 12.84 -3.87
CA TYR A 162 8.93 12.36 -2.74
C TYR A 162 8.89 13.38 -1.59
N ASP A 163 10.05 13.92 -1.23
CA ASP A 163 10.19 14.92 -0.18
C ASP A 163 9.38 16.17 -0.48
N ARG A 164 9.43 16.68 -1.72
CA ARG A 164 8.64 17.85 -2.13
C ARG A 164 7.14 17.62 -2.02
N VAL A 165 6.66 16.46 -2.46
CA VAL A 165 5.23 16.11 -2.46
C VAL A 165 4.69 15.91 -1.04
N CYS A 166 5.48 15.30 -0.16
CA CYS A 166 5.11 15.07 1.24
C CYS A 166 5.40 16.30 2.12
N GLY A 167 6.33 17.14 1.68
CA GLY A 167 6.84 18.33 2.37
C GLY A 167 7.88 18.06 3.44
N PHE A 168 8.69 17.01 3.28
CA PHE A 168 9.93 16.84 4.03
C PHE A 168 10.98 17.85 3.55
N ARG A 169 12.00 18.10 4.38
CA ARG A 169 13.22 18.76 3.93
C ARG A 169 14.03 17.82 3.04
N LEU A 170 14.69 18.37 2.02
CA LEU A 170 15.69 17.65 1.24
C LEU A 170 16.91 17.38 2.13
N ALA A 171 17.19 16.11 2.37
CA ALA A 171 18.31 15.65 3.18
C ALA A 171 18.77 14.26 2.72
N ASP A 172 19.97 13.85 3.15
CA ASP A 172 20.51 12.52 2.84
C ASP A 172 19.80 11.42 3.64
N ARG A 173 19.26 11.76 4.82
CA ARG A 173 18.46 10.85 5.64
C ARG A 173 17.10 10.60 5.00
N LEU A 174 16.79 9.33 4.76
CA LEU A 174 15.51 8.91 4.18
C LEU A 174 14.35 9.12 5.18
N PRO A 175 13.22 9.71 4.76
CA PRO A 175 12.01 9.68 5.56
C PRO A 175 11.55 8.24 5.82
N ALA A 176 11.10 7.93 7.04
CA ALA A 176 10.64 6.57 7.34
C ALA A 176 9.49 6.09 6.44
N THR A 177 8.66 7.00 5.96
CA THR A 177 7.58 6.67 5.02
C THR A 177 8.06 6.49 3.58
N TYR A 178 9.29 6.88 3.25
CA TYR A 178 9.90 6.67 1.93
C TYR A 178 10.33 5.20 1.74
N LEU A 179 10.86 4.55 2.78
CA LEU A 179 11.19 3.12 2.73
C LEU A 179 9.96 2.24 2.47
N HIS A 180 8.79 2.64 2.96
CA HIS A 180 7.53 2.02 2.57
C HIS A 180 7.30 2.13 1.07
N VAL A 181 7.47 3.32 0.48
CA VAL A 181 7.31 3.54 -0.97
C VAL A 181 8.30 2.72 -1.78
N LEU A 182 9.57 2.67 -1.37
CA LEU A 182 10.62 1.95 -2.08
C LEU A 182 10.34 0.44 -2.12
N GLY A 183 9.90 -0.15 -1.01
CA GLY A 183 9.57 -1.58 -0.94
C GLY A 183 8.12 -1.94 -1.31
N PHE A 184 7.22 -0.96 -1.45
CA PHE A 184 5.80 -1.19 -1.74
C PHE A 184 5.53 -2.07 -2.98
N PRO A 185 6.30 -1.99 -4.09
CA PRO A 185 6.06 -2.86 -5.24
C PRO A 185 6.17 -4.36 -4.90
N LEU A 186 7.01 -4.72 -3.92
CA LEU A 186 7.13 -6.08 -3.41
C LEU A 186 5.87 -6.49 -2.64
N SER A 187 5.37 -5.63 -1.75
CA SER A 187 4.11 -5.87 -1.03
C SER A 187 2.92 -5.96 -1.98
N LEU A 188 2.86 -5.11 -2.99
CA LEU A 188 1.81 -5.15 -4.01
C LEU A 188 1.84 -6.45 -4.82
N ARG A 189 3.03 -6.99 -5.13
CA ARG A 189 3.18 -8.30 -5.78
C ARG A 189 2.60 -9.43 -4.91
N LEU A 190 2.83 -9.38 -3.60
CA LEU A 190 2.23 -10.33 -2.65
C LEU A 190 0.69 -10.19 -2.62
N MET A 191 0.18 -8.96 -2.52
CA MET A 191 -1.26 -8.68 -2.42
C MET A 191 -2.05 -9.00 -3.69
N THR A 192 -1.38 -9.04 -4.84
CA THR A 192 -1.99 -9.37 -6.15
C THR A 192 -1.83 -10.85 -6.53
N ALA A 193 -1.26 -11.67 -5.63
CA ALA A 193 -1.21 -13.10 -5.80
C ALA A 193 -2.64 -13.70 -5.74
N PRO A 194 -2.98 -14.70 -6.57
CA PRO A 194 -4.32 -15.31 -6.58
C PRO A 194 -4.76 -15.90 -5.23
N GLU A 195 -3.79 -16.27 -4.40
CA GLU A 195 -3.98 -16.90 -3.10
C GLU A 195 -4.28 -15.89 -1.99
N PHE A 196 -4.05 -14.60 -2.24
CA PHE A 196 -4.19 -13.58 -1.24
C PHE A 196 -5.65 -13.50 -0.76
N PRO A 197 -5.91 -13.51 0.57
CA PRO A 197 -7.24 -13.78 1.10
C PRO A 197 -8.23 -12.61 0.91
N ILE A 198 -7.73 -11.39 0.69
CA ILE A 198 -8.52 -10.17 0.52
C ILE A 198 -8.34 -9.61 -0.90
N PRO A 199 -9.41 -9.33 -1.65
CA PRO A 199 -9.26 -8.69 -2.96
C PRO A 199 -8.67 -7.30 -2.81
N LEU A 200 -7.71 -6.96 -3.66
CA LEU A 200 -7.16 -5.60 -3.72
C LEU A 200 -8.23 -4.57 -4.12
N THR A 201 -9.23 -4.99 -4.92
CA THR A 201 -10.38 -4.16 -5.26
C THR A 201 -11.24 -3.90 -4.03
N GLY A 202 -11.32 -2.64 -3.60
CA GLY A 202 -12.15 -2.22 -2.46
C GLY A 202 -11.53 -2.50 -1.09
N VAL A 203 -10.26 -2.94 -1.04
CA VAL A 203 -9.51 -3.01 0.22
C VAL A 203 -9.29 -1.62 0.78
N VAL A 204 -9.34 -1.49 2.09
CA VAL A 204 -9.10 -0.23 2.80
C VAL A 204 -7.83 -0.38 3.64
N HIS A 205 -6.89 0.54 3.48
CA HIS A 205 -5.74 0.64 4.38
C HIS A 205 -6.19 1.37 5.66
N VAL A 206 -6.30 0.65 6.77
CA VAL A 206 -6.94 1.16 8.01
C VAL A 206 -5.95 1.59 9.08
N ALA A 207 -4.76 0.98 9.11
CA ALA A 207 -3.70 1.34 10.05
C ALA A 207 -2.32 1.08 9.45
N ASN A 208 -1.32 1.84 9.92
CA ASN A 208 0.07 1.64 9.51
C ASN A 208 1.03 1.92 10.68
N ARG A 209 1.85 0.94 11.02
CA ARG A 209 2.93 1.05 12.01
C ARG A 209 4.27 1.00 11.29
N ILE A 210 5.16 1.93 11.60
CA ILE A 210 6.54 1.90 11.11
C ILE A 210 7.46 2.00 12.32
N THR A 211 8.38 1.06 12.46
CA THR A 211 9.49 1.11 13.42
C THR A 211 10.78 1.38 12.66
N VAL A 212 11.48 2.43 13.07
CA VAL A 212 12.82 2.81 12.61
C VAL A 212 13.78 2.42 13.72
N HIS A 213 14.71 1.51 13.43
CA HIS A 213 15.72 1.09 14.40
C HIS A 213 16.95 1.98 14.36
N ARG A 214 17.28 2.49 13.16
CA ARG A 214 18.25 3.55 12.95
C ARG A 214 17.92 4.35 11.69
N PRO A 215 18.47 5.57 11.54
CA PRO A 215 18.42 6.31 10.29
C PRO A 215 19.00 5.51 9.12
N VAL A 216 18.40 5.68 7.94
CA VAL A 216 18.91 5.14 6.67
C VAL A 216 19.26 6.33 5.79
N GLU A 217 20.42 6.27 5.14
CA GLU A 217 20.96 7.34 4.30
C GLU A 217 20.83 7.00 2.81
N VAL A 218 20.77 8.03 1.96
CA VAL A 218 20.61 7.92 0.49
C VAL A 218 21.69 7.09 -0.21
N GLY A 219 22.89 7.00 0.38
CA GLY A 219 23.99 6.19 -0.15
C GLY A 219 23.90 4.70 0.16
N GLU A 220 22.98 4.28 1.02
CA GLU A 220 22.82 2.88 1.40
C GLU A 220 21.98 2.11 0.37
N THR A 221 22.28 0.82 0.20
CA THR A 221 21.41 -0.12 -0.51
C THR A 221 20.58 -0.91 0.49
N VAL A 222 19.28 -1.03 0.22
CA VAL A 222 18.33 -1.66 1.14
C VAL A 222 17.86 -3.00 0.58
N ASP A 223 17.90 -4.03 1.40
CA ASP A 223 17.24 -5.31 1.13
C ASP A 223 15.82 -5.25 1.67
N PHE A 224 14.84 -5.70 0.87
CA PHE A 224 13.45 -5.76 1.31
C PHE A 224 12.96 -7.20 1.38
N ARG A 225 12.14 -7.45 2.41
CA ARG A 225 11.34 -8.67 2.53
C ARG A 225 9.91 -8.35 2.93
N THR A 226 8.95 -9.06 2.37
CA THR A 226 7.54 -8.84 2.69
C THR A 226 6.77 -10.16 2.80
N TYR A 227 5.80 -10.18 3.72
CA TYR A 227 4.93 -11.32 3.96
C TYR A 227 3.60 -10.82 4.56
N ALA A 228 2.61 -11.69 4.61
CA ALA A 228 1.29 -11.39 5.18
C ALA A 228 1.03 -12.25 6.41
N GLU A 229 0.43 -11.67 7.43
CA GLU A 229 0.14 -12.32 8.70
C GLU A 229 -1.16 -11.82 9.34
N ASN A 230 -1.52 -12.41 10.47
CA ASN A 230 -2.57 -11.91 11.36
C ASN A 230 -3.92 -11.65 10.66
N LEU A 231 -4.35 -12.59 9.80
CA LEU A 231 -5.69 -12.55 9.24
C LEU A 231 -6.71 -12.81 10.35
N ARG A 232 -7.57 -11.83 10.59
CA ARG A 232 -8.51 -11.82 11.71
C ARG A 232 -9.87 -11.24 11.31
N PRO A 233 -10.96 -11.67 11.98
CA PRO A 233 -12.28 -11.05 11.80
C PRO A 233 -12.27 -9.56 12.13
N HIS A 234 -13.14 -8.81 11.46
CA HIS A 234 -13.44 -7.41 11.75
C HIS A 234 -14.95 -7.20 11.63
N GLU A 235 -15.54 -6.27 12.36
CA GLU A 235 -17.00 -5.99 12.31
C GLU A 235 -17.56 -5.69 10.90
N ARG A 236 -16.67 -5.29 9.98
CA ARG A 236 -16.97 -4.91 8.58
C ARG A 236 -16.42 -5.91 7.54
N GLY A 237 -15.87 -7.04 7.98
CA GLY A 237 -15.31 -8.08 7.11
C GLY A 237 -14.12 -8.79 7.76
N ARG A 238 -12.97 -8.80 7.07
CA ARG A 238 -11.73 -9.40 7.59
C ARG A 238 -10.56 -8.48 7.34
N GLN A 239 -9.59 -8.48 8.24
CA GLN A 239 -8.38 -7.69 8.10
C GLN A 239 -7.14 -8.55 8.27
N LEU A 240 -6.05 -8.14 7.66
CA LEU A 240 -4.74 -8.78 7.78
C LEU A 240 -3.65 -7.72 7.78
N ASP A 241 -2.45 -8.15 8.17
CA ASP A 241 -1.28 -7.30 8.19
C ASP A 241 -0.32 -7.72 7.07
N VAL A 242 0.16 -6.74 6.29
CA VAL A 242 1.27 -6.92 5.34
C VAL A 242 2.50 -6.29 5.96
N VAL A 243 3.49 -7.13 6.25
CA VAL A 243 4.76 -6.72 6.83
C VAL A 243 5.75 -6.48 5.71
N LEU A 244 6.48 -5.37 5.78
CA LEU A 244 7.61 -5.04 4.93
C LEU A 244 8.78 -4.73 5.85
N VAL A 245 9.92 -5.39 5.64
CA VAL A 245 11.13 -5.18 6.42
C VAL A 245 12.23 -4.70 5.48
N GLY A 246 12.91 -3.64 5.90
CA GLY A 246 14.09 -3.08 5.25
C GLY A 246 15.33 -3.40 6.06
N SER A 247 16.35 -3.96 5.40
CA SER A 247 17.62 -4.31 6.01
C SER A 247 18.80 -3.68 5.27
N VAL A 248 19.85 -3.35 5.99
CA VAL A 248 21.13 -2.90 5.41
C VAL A 248 22.25 -3.72 6.01
N GLY A 249 23.11 -4.31 5.18
CA GLY A 249 24.19 -5.18 5.66
C GLY A 249 23.69 -6.41 6.44
N GLY A 250 22.45 -6.86 6.19
CA GLY A 250 21.82 -7.97 6.91
C GLY A 250 21.15 -7.60 8.24
N GLU A 251 21.28 -6.35 8.71
CA GLU A 251 20.60 -5.86 9.93
C GLU A 251 19.24 -5.27 9.57
N GLU A 252 18.20 -5.57 10.36
CA GLU A 252 16.89 -4.91 10.23
C GLU A 252 17.01 -3.46 10.72
N VAL A 253 16.85 -2.50 9.80
CA VAL A 253 16.93 -1.05 10.11
C VAL A 253 15.56 -0.40 10.14
N TRP A 254 14.58 -1.05 9.50
CA TRP A 254 13.23 -0.51 9.32
C TRP A 254 12.21 -1.64 9.20
N ARG A 255 11.04 -1.46 9.81
CA ARG A 255 9.90 -2.38 9.68
C ARG A 255 8.61 -1.60 9.54
N GLY A 256 7.83 -1.92 8.51
CA GLY A 256 6.49 -1.40 8.29
C GLY A 256 5.45 -2.51 8.35
N VAL A 257 4.35 -2.25 9.05
CA VAL A 257 3.17 -3.12 9.12
C VAL A 257 1.97 -2.32 8.61
N SER A 258 1.37 -2.79 7.51
CA SER A 258 0.19 -2.17 6.89
C SER A 258 -1.02 -3.06 7.09
N THR A 259 -2.03 -2.58 7.81
CA THR A 259 -3.26 -3.33 8.07
C THR A 259 -4.31 -3.00 7.01
N TYR A 260 -4.77 -4.04 6.31
CA TYR A 260 -5.73 -3.94 5.22
C TYR A 260 -7.04 -4.62 5.59
N LEU A 261 -8.16 -3.91 5.41
CA LEU A 261 -9.52 -4.40 5.63
C LEU A 261 -10.21 -4.71 4.30
N GLY A 262 -10.59 -5.97 4.12
CA GLY A 262 -11.48 -6.43 3.07
C GLY A 262 -12.92 -6.37 3.54
N LYS A 263 -13.77 -5.58 2.87
CA LYS A 263 -15.20 -5.50 3.19
C LYS A 263 -15.95 -6.73 2.70
N GLU A 264 -16.80 -7.29 3.55
CA GLU A 264 -17.62 -8.47 3.22
C GLU A 264 -19.10 -8.17 3.42
N ARG A 265 -19.94 -8.66 2.49
CA ARG A 265 -21.40 -8.46 2.58
C ARG A 265 -21.95 -9.32 3.74
N GLY A 266 -22.74 -8.71 4.62
CA GLY A 266 -23.32 -9.39 5.80
C GLY A 266 -22.49 -9.28 7.08
N ALA A 267 -21.24 -8.82 7.01
CA ALA A 267 -20.48 -8.37 8.18
C ALA A 267 -21.00 -6.98 8.58
N GLY A 268 -22.07 -6.95 9.38
CA GLY A 268 -22.79 -5.72 9.70
C GLY A 268 -23.93 -5.97 10.66
N GLY A 269 -23.64 -6.62 11.80
CA GLY A 269 -24.59 -6.84 12.90
C GLY A 269 -24.24 -6.07 14.18
N GLY A 270 -23.13 -5.33 14.20
CA GLY A 270 -22.71 -4.56 15.37
C GLY A 270 -23.58 -3.31 15.57
N PRO A 271 -23.87 -2.91 16.81
CA PRO A 271 -24.51 -1.63 17.10
C PRO A 271 -23.74 -0.50 16.40
N ARG A 272 -24.46 0.40 15.71
CA ARG A 272 -23.85 1.64 15.21
C ARG A 272 -23.22 2.36 16.40
N PRO A 273 -21.93 2.76 16.33
CA PRO A 273 -21.34 3.56 17.39
C PRO A 273 -22.22 4.79 17.61
N ASP A 274 -22.62 5.00 18.86
CA ASP A 274 -23.42 6.15 19.23
C ASP A 274 -22.71 7.43 18.78
N ARG A 275 -23.47 8.41 18.28
CA ARG A 275 -22.94 9.74 17.92
C ARG A 275 -22.67 10.55 19.19
N GLY A 276 -22.19 9.89 20.25
CA GLY A 276 -21.84 10.51 21.52
C GLY A 276 -20.75 11.56 21.33
N ASP A 277 -20.65 12.46 22.31
CA ASP A 277 -19.78 13.64 22.33
C ASP A 277 -18.46 13.40 21.58
N ARG A 278 -18.36 14.03 20.41
CA ARG A 278 -17.10 14.08 19.67
C ARG A 278 -16.14 14.89 20.53
N PRO A 279 -14.98 14.32 20.92
CA PRO A 279 -13.95 15.13 21.55
C PRO A 279 -13.66 16.33 20.65
N THR A 280 -13.62 17.52 21.24
CA THR A 280 -13.25 18.72 20.49
C THR A 280 -11.88 18.48 19.88
N PRO A 281 -11.68 18.71 18.57
CA PRO A 281 -10.38 18.55 17.95
C PRO A 281 -9.34 19.38 18.73
N PRO A 282 -8.15 18.82 19.00
CA PRO A 282 -7.08 19.60 19.62
C PRO A 282 -6.77 20.85 18.79
N ALA A 283 -6.28 21.90 19.46
CA ALA A 283 -5.94 23.14 18.79
C ALA A 283 -4.93 22.89 17.65
N ALA A 284 -5.24 23.40 16.46
CA ALA A 284 -4.42 23.18 15.28
C ALA A 284 -3.06 23.87 15.44
N SER A 285 -1.98 23.09 15.34
CA SER A 285 -0.61 23.59 15.25
C SER A 285 -0.28 24.11 13.85
N ALA A 286 -0.96 23.61 12.81
CA ALA A 286 -0.85 24.07 11.43
C ALA A 286 -2.13 23.82 10.64
N GLN A 287 -2.33 24.56 9.55
CA GLN A 287 -3.34 24.27 8.54
C GLN A 287 -2.69 24.15 7.16
N TRP A 288 -3.09 23.15 6.38
CA TRP A 288 -2.56 22.90 5.05
C TRP A 288 -3.67 22.88 4.01
N ARG A 289 -3.45 23.61 2.92
CA ARG A 289 -4.29 23.50 1.73
C ARG A 289 -3.79 22.31 0.91
N VAL A 290 -4.66 21.31 0.76
CA VAL A 290 -4.41 20.11 -0.04
C VAL A 290 -5.01 20.31 -1.43
N THR A 291 -4.15 20.41 -2.44
CA THR A 291 -4.57 20.67 -3.82
C THR A 291 -4.98 19.36 -4.51
N PRO A 292 -5.72 19.41 -5.63
CA PRO A 292 -6.07 18.20 -6.37
C PRO A 292 -4.85 17.45 -6.93
N ARG A 293 -3.75 18.16 -7.18
CA ARG A 293 -2.52 17.59 -7.75
C ARG A 293 -1.82 16.62 -6.82
N VAL A 294 -2.03 16.74 -5.50
CA VAL A 294 -1.45 15.83 -4.49
C VAL A 294 -1.73 14.37 -4.83
N GLY A 295 -2.94 14.04 -5.30
CA GLY A 295 -3.28 12.68 -5.70
C GLY A 295 -2.42 12.17 -6.86
N THR A 296 -2.25 12.95 -7.92
CA THR A 296 -1.44 12.53 -9.08
C THR A 296 0.06 12.59 -8.82
N ASP A 297 0.54 13.60 -8.08
CA ASP A 297 1.96 13.77 -7.81
C ASP A 297 2.47 12.73 -6.80
N TYR A 298 1.67 12.39 -5.78
CA TYR A 298 2.00 11.29 -4.88
C TYR A 298 1.91 9.93 -5.57
N ALA A 299 0.95 9.71 -6.47
CA ALA A 299 0.87 8.47 -7.25
C ALA A 299 2.15 8.23 -8.09
N ARG A 300 2.73 9.29 -8.66
CA ARG A 300 3.97 9.21 -9.45
C ARG A 300 5.15 8.69 -8.63
N VAL A 301 5.33 9.19 -7.40
CA VAL A 301 6.46 8.82 -6.53
C VAL A 301 6.20 7.56 -5.69
N SER A 302 4.94 7.24 -5.38
CA SER A 302 4.60 6.04 -4.60
C SER A 302 4.38 4.79 -5.45
N GLY A 303 4.15 4.96 -6.74
CA GLY A 303 3.64 3.91 -7.62
C GLY A 303 2.16 3.58 -7.40
N ASP A 304 1.48 4.16 -6.39
CA ASP A 304 0.07 3.91 -6.10
C ASP A 304 -0.86 4.72 -7.01
N HIS A 305 -1.16 4.13 -8.17
CA HIS A 305 -2.01 4.73 -9.21
C HIS A 305 -3.49 4.37 -9.05
N ASN A 306 -3.94 4.00 -7.85
CA ASN A 306 -5.35 3.69 -7.61
C ASN A 306 -6.27 4.85 -8.09
N PRO A 307 -7.24 4.60 -8.99
CA PRO A 307 -8.07 5.62 -9.60
C PRO A 307 -8.85 6.51 -8.63
N ILE A 308 -9.05 6.07 -7.39
CA ILE A 308 -9.71 6.87 -6.33
C ILE A 308 -8.91 8.12 -5.94
N HIS A 309 -7.61 8.15 -6.24
CA HIS A 309 -6.73 9.27 -5.93
C HIS A 309 -6.45 10.17 -7.14
N THR A 310 -6.47 9.59 -8.34
CA THR A 310 -5.95 10.24 -9.56
C THR A 310 -7.04 10.75 -10.50
N SER A 311 -8.28 10.25 -10.40
CA SER A 311 -9.35 10.61 -11.35
C SER A 311 -10.72 10.77 -10.68
N LYS A 312 -11.51 11.73 -11.17
CA LYS A 312 -12.90 11.92 -10.70
C LYS A 312 -13.77 10.71 -11.03
N LEU A 313 -13.61 10.14 -12.22
CA LEU A 313 -14.39 8.99 -12.66
C LEU A 313 -14.09 7.75 -11.80
N GLY A 314 -12.80 7.46 -11.57
CA GLY A 314 -12.37 6.38 -10.69
C GLY A 314 -12.91 6.56 -9.27
N ALA A 315 -12.74 7.76 -8.69
CA ALA A 315 -13.31 8.06 -7.38
C ALA A 315 -14.82 7.77 -7.31
N ARG A 316 -15.60 8.22 -8.29
CA ARG A 316 -17.07 7.98 -8.34
C ARG A 316 -17.42 6.51 -8.48
N LEU A 317 -16.68 5.75 -9.29
CA LEU A 317 -16.89 4.31 -9.45
C LEU A 317 -16.71 3.54 -8.13
N PHE A 318 -15.87 4.05 -7.23
CA PHE A 318 -15.62 3.47 -5.92
C PHE A 318 -16.37 4.20 -4.78
N GLY A 319 -17.40 5.00 -5.10
CA GLY A 319 -18.30 5.62 -4.12
C GLY A 319 -17.81 6.93 -3.51
N PHE A 320 -16.78 7.55 -4.06
CA PHE A 320 -16.30 8.87 -3.61
C PHE A 320 -16.78 9.98 -4.57
N PRO A 321 -17.37 11.08 -4.07
CA PRO A 321 -17.84 12.16 -4.93
C PRO A 321 -16.70 12.90 -5.66
N ARG A 322 -15.48 12.80 -5.13
CA ARG A 322 -14.26 13.41 -5.66
C ARG A 322 -13.04 12.60 -5.22
N PRO A 323 -11.88 12.75 -5.91
CA PRO A 323 -10.66 12.07 -5.52
C PRO A 323 -10.29 12.36 -4.08
N ILE A 324 -9.62 11.40 -3.43
CA ILE A 324 -9.14 11.52 -2.06
C ILE A 324 -7.61 11.47 -2.05
N ALA A 325 -6.96 12.10 -1.08
CA ALA A 325 -5.52 11.95 -0.90
C ALA A 325 -5.18 10.53 -0.45
N HIS A 326 -3.98 10.05 -0.77
CA HIS A 326 -3.47 8.79 -0.26
C HIS A 326 -3.33 8.83 1.26
N GLY A 327 -3.65 7.71 1.93
CA GLY A 327 -3.44 7.59 3.38
C GLY A 327 -1.96 7.76 3.73
N MET A 328 -1.07 7.10 2.98
CA MET A 328 0.37 7.20 3.21
C MET A 328 0.94 8.60 2.92
N TRP A 329 0.35 9.37 1.99
CA TRP A 329 0.69 10.80 1.85
C TRP A 329 0.30 11.58 3.11
N SER A 330 -0.87 11.32 3.68
CA SER A 330 -1.33 11.99 4.91
C SER A 330 -0.41 11.66 6.10
N LYS A 331 0.01 10.40 6.25
CA LYS A 331 1.01 9.99 7.25
C LYS A 331 2.35 10.71 7.03
N ALA A 332 2.85 10.68 5.80
CA ALA A 332 4.11 11.31 5.42
C ALA A 332 4.09 12.82 5.71
N ARG A 333 3.00 13.51 5.33
CA ARG A 333 2.82 14.94 5.57
C ARG A 333 2.81 15.30 7.07
N CYS A 334 2.16 14.49 7.90
CA CYS A 334 2.20 14.66 9.35
C CYS A 334 3.60 14.43 9.92
N LEU A 335 4.30 13.40 9.46
CA LEU A 335 5.65 13.08 9.93
C LEU A 335 6.66 14.15 9.51
N ALA A 336 6.52 14.71 8.31
CA ALA A 336 7.32 15.85 7.84
C ALA A 336 7.17 17.07 8.76
N ALA A 337 5.97 17.32 9.29
CA ALA A 337 5.75 18.40 10.26
C ALA A 337 6.42 18.16 11.62
N LEU A 338 6.81 16.92 11.92
CA LEU A 338 7.50 16.53 13.15
C LEU A 338 8.98 16.22 12.93
N GLU A 339 9.48 16.19 11.68
CA GLU A 339 10.76 15.58 11.31
C GLU A 339 11.96 16.08 12.13
N SER A 340 11.99 17.38 12.47
CA SER A 340 13.09 17.99 13.20
C SER A 340 13.09 17.65 14.71
N ARG A 341 12.08 16.92 15.17
CA ARG A 341 11.85 16.54 16.57
C ARG A 341 11.79 15.03 16.76
N LEU A 342 11.98 14.26 15.68
CA LEU A 342 12.01 12.81 15.75
C LEU A 342 13.40 12.36 16.24
N PRO A 343 13.47 11.40 17.17
CA PRO A 343 14.73 10.76 17.51
C PRO A 343 15.20 9.88 16.35
N GLU A 344 16.41 9.34 16.47
CA GLU A 344 17.00 8.48 15.43
C GLU A 344 16.29 7.13 15.28
N ALA A 345 15.82 6.58 16.39
CA ALA A 345 15.01 5.36 16.46
C ALA A 345 13.66 5.69 17.07
N TYR A 346 12.57 5.26 16.42
CA TYR A 346 11.21 5.53 16.87
C TYR A 346 10.22 4.57 16.23
N THR A 347 9.04 4.48 16.82
CA THR A 347 7.87 3.91 16.17
C THR A 347 6.84 4.98 15.88
N VAL A 348 6.34 5.04 14.64
CA VAL A 348 5.18 5.83 14.25
C VAL A 348 3.99 4.95 13.87
N GLU A 349 2.90 5.10 14.61
CA GLU A 349 1.65 4.38 14.42
C GLU A 349 0.57 5.34 13.98
N VAL A 350 -0.25 4.95 13.00
CA VAL A 350 -1.40 5.73 12.57
C VAL A 350 -2.61 4.83 12.38
N ALA A 351 -3.78 5.38 12.68
CA ALA A 351 -5.06 4.85 12.25
C ALA A 351 -5.69 5.84 11.27
N PHE A 352 -6.00 5.37 10.07
CA PHE A 352 -6.72 6.13 9.06
C PHE A 352 -8.20 6.13 9.41
N LYS A 353 -8.79 7.32 9.52
CA LYS A 353 -10.20 7.51 9.87
C LYS A 353 -10.99 7.83 8.60
N LEU A 354 -11.30 9.10 8.36
CA LEU A 354 -11.98 9.51 7.14
C LEU A 354 -11.00 9.86 6.03
N PRO A 355 -11.34 9.59 4.76
CA PRO A 355 -10.56 10.06 3.63
C PRO A 355 -10.41 11.58 3.62
N VAL A 356 -9.25 12.09 3.16
CA VAL A 356 -9.03 13.51 2.90
C VAL A 356 -9.49 13.81 1.46
N PRO A 357 -10.63 14.46 1.24
CA PRO A 357 -11.12 14.68 -0.12
C PRO A 357 -10.37 15.84 -0.80
N LEU A 358 -10.18 15.77 -2.11
CA LEU A 358 -9.39 16.74 -2.88
C LEU A 358 -10.30 17.68 -3.70
N PRO A 359 -10.03 19.00 -3.73
CA PRO A 359 -9.16 19.75 -2.82
C PRO A 359 -9.78 19.94 -1.43
N SER A 360 -8.98 20.15 -0.39
CA SER A 360 -9.46 20.46 0.97
C SER A 360 -8.47 21.33 1.75
N THR A 361 -8.90 21.78 2.93
CA THR A 361 -8.01 22.32 3.95
C THR A 361 -8.06 21.39 5.15
N VAL A 362 -6.89 20.94 5.59
CA VAL A 362 -6.74 20.07 6.76
C VAL A 362 -6.03 20.82 7.88
N ALA A 363 -6.41 20.52 9.12
CA ALA A 363 -5.79 21.02 10.33
C ALA A 363 -4.93 19.92 10.95
N PHE A 364 -3.66 20.21 11.19
CA PHE A 364 -2.73 19.33 11.87
C PHE A 364 -2.54 19.81 13.31
N SER A 365 -2.51 18.86 14.23
CA SER A 365 -2.27 19.09 15.65
C SER A 365 -1.24 18.08 16.14
N ALA A 366 -0.31 18.53 16.98
CA ALA A 366 0.60 17.65 17.68
C ALA A 366 0.86 18.13 19.12
N SER A 367 0.92 17.19 20.06
CA SER A 367 1.24 17.42 21.47
C SER A 367 2.30 16.44 21.94
N GLY A 368 3.25 16.91 22.74
CA GLY A 368 4.24 16.03 23.37
C GLY A 368 3.57 15.13 24.42
N ALA A 369 3.83 13.82 24.34
CA ALA A 369 3.26 12.82 25.24
C ALA A 369 4.27 11.69 25.49
N GLY A 370 4.62 11.44 26.76
CA GLY A 370 5.43 10.29 27.18
C GLY A 370 6.79 10.17 26.49
N GLY A 371 7.48 11.29 26.21
CA GLY A 371 8.75 11.30 25.48
C GLY A 371 8.63 11.26 23.95
N GLY A 372 7.40 11.16 23.43
CA GLY A 372 7.09 11.20 22.00
C GLY A 372 6.01 12.21 21.66
N TRP A 373 5.24 11.93 20.61
CA TRP A 373 4.21 12.82 20.08
C TRP A 373 2.88 12.11 19.87
N ASP A 374 1.79 12.75 20.25
CA ASP A 374 0.45 12.41 19.76
C ASP A 374 0.09 13.44 18.71
N PHE A 375 -0.40 12.98 17.55
CA PHE A 375 -0.73 13.87 16.46
C PHE A 375 -1.99 13.43 15.73
N ALA A 376 -2.63 14.39 15.08
CA ALA A 376 -3.84 14.14 14.33
C ALA A 376 -3.97 15.09 13.13
N LEU A 377 -4.76 14.64 12.15
CA LEU A 377 -5.13 15.39 10.98
C LEU A 377 -6.65 15.43 10.89
N HIS A 378 -7.22 16.63 10.79
CA HIS A 378 -8.66 16.86 10.79
C HIS A 378 -9.10 17.69 9.60
N ASP A 379 -10.37 17.62 9.23
CA ASP A 379 -11.00 18.63 8.39
C ASP A 379 -10.97 19.98 9.12
N ALA A 380 -10.39 21.01 8.50
CA ALA A 380 -10.18 22.30 9.17
C ALA A 380 -11.48 23.06 9.50
N ARG A 381 -12.61 22.70 8.88
CA ARG A 381 -13.92 23.35 9.09
C ARG A 381 -14.83 22.54 10.01
N GLN A 382 -14.92 21.23 9.76
CA GLN A 382 -15.85 20.33 10.44
C GLN A 382 -15.20 19.59 11.61
N GLY A 383 -13.87 19.66 11.77
CA GLY A 383 -13.14 18.98 12.84
C GLY A 383 -13.09 17.46 12.73
N ARG A 384 -13.63 16.88 11.66
CA ARG A 384 -13.73 15.43 11.51
C ARG A 384 -12.33 14.82 11.32
N PRO A 385 -11.99 13.72 12.02
CA PRO A 385 -10.65 13.15 11.96
C PRO A 385 -10.43 12.43 10.63
N HIS A 386 -9.28 12.68 10.03
CA HIS A 386 -8.75 11.95 8.88
C HIS A 386 -7.70 10.92 9.30
N LEU A 387 -6.87 11.29 10.26
CA LEU A 387 -5.79 10.46 10.77
C LEU A 387 -5.56 10.81 12.24
N VAL A 388 -5.30 9.79 13.05
CA VAL A 388 -4.70 9.95 14.37
C VAL A 388 -3.44 9.08 14.41
N GLY A 389 -2.43 9.52 15.15
CA GLY A 389 -1.20 8.80 15.24
C GLY A 389 -0.37 9.15 16.47
N THR A 390 0.60 8.30 16.72
CA THR A 390 1.56 8.44 17.79
C THR A 390 2.96 8.25 17.23
N VAL A 391 3.92 8.96 17.81
CA VAL A 391 5.35 8.68 17.69
C VAL A 391 5.85 8.37 19.09
N ARG A 392 6.63 7.29 19.23
CA ARG A 392 7.24 6.87 20.48
C ARG A 392 8.70 6.52 20.28
#